data_AF-A0A6G3XFP0-F1
#
_entry.id   AF-A0A6G3XFP0-F1
#
_cell.length_a   1.000
_cell.length_b   1.000
_cell.length_c   1.000
_cell.angle_alpha   90.00
_cell.angle_beta   90.00
_cell.angle_gamma   90.00
#
_symmetry.space_group_name_H-M   'P 1'
#
loop_
_entity.id
_entity.type
_entity.pdbx_description
1 polymer ?
#
loop_
_entity_poly.entity_id
_entity_poly.type
_entity_poly.pdbx_seq_one_letter_code
_entity_poly.pdbx_strand_id
1 'polypeptide(L)'
;ELKRAYAKKEPIVVPLWSPHWAYNEYDLTKLEDPKGLWGKGDGVHSLARKGFSAENPVVSKWIKDFKMSEKQLTSLEAEIQKSGSGKEQEAVRTWLKDNPGVADKWTPVPKDTKAAGGKDERDRAVEVAWFPWEEDIAATYLWKAVLEERGYKINLKQFEVGPMYAAMSRGQIDVQFDGWLPY
;
A
#
# COMPACT_ATOMS: atom_id res chain seq x y z
N GLU A 1 -2.47 22.59 -7.10
CA GLU A 1 -2.97 23.78 -6.38
C GLU A 1 -2.02 24.25 -5.28
N LEU A 2 -1.70 23.42 -4.27
CA LEU A 2 -0.77 23.76 -3.18
C LEU A 2 0.54 24.41 -3.65
N LYS A 3 1.29 23.73 -4.53
CA LYS A 3 2.55 24.24 -5.09
C LYS A 3 2.43 25.65 -5.71
N ARG A 4 1.32 25.94 -6.39
CA ARG A 4 1.08 27.23 -7.07
C ARG A 4 0.85 28.34 -6.05
N ALA A 5 -0.02 28.11 -5.07
CA ALA A 5 -0.32 29.09 -4.02
C ALA A 5 0.91 29.35 -3.13
N TYR A 6 1.64 28.29 -2.78
CA TYR A 6 2.87 28.40 -1.99
C TYR A 6 3.94 29.24 -2.70
N ALA A 7 4.17 29.00 -4.00
CA ALA A 7 5.10 29.79 -4.80
C ALA A 7 4.72 31.28 -4.90
N LYS A 8 3.42 31.58 -4.87
CA LYS A 8 2.89 32.96 -4.90
C LYS A 8 2.71 33.59 -3.52
N LYS A 9 3.00 32.86 -2.44
CA LYS A 9 2.71 33.27 -1.05
C LYS A 9 1.24 33.66 -0.83
N GLU A 10 0.33 32.97 -1.50
CA GLU A 10 -1.11 33.15 -1.35
C GLU A 10 -1.64 32.25 -0.23
N PRO A 11 -2.60 32.72 0.59
CA PRO A 11 -3.26 31.87 1.59
C PRO A 11 -3.95 30.67 0.92
N ILE A 12 -3.77 29.49 1.48
CA ILE A 12 -4.43 28.27 1.02
C ILE A 12 -4.73 27.33 2.18
N VAL A 13 -5.87 26.62 2.08
CA VAL A 13 -6.23 25.48 2.93
C VAL A 13 -6.52 24.30 1.99
N VAL A 14 -5.93 23.15 2.27
CA VAL A 14 -6.13 21.92 1.50
C VAL A 14 -6.41 20.75 2.44
N PRO A 15 -7.29 19.80 2.05
CA PRO A 15 -7.32 18.50 2.71
C PRO A 15 -6.00 17.76 2.42
N LEU A 16 -5.32 17.30 3.47
CA LEU A 16 -4.04 16.62 3.40
C LEU A 16 -3.96 15.58 4.53
N TRP A 17 -3.24 14.48 4.33
CA TRP A 17 -3.09 13.39 5.29
C TRP A 17 -1.64 13.24 5.75
N SER A 18 -1.39 12.44 6.78
CA SER A 18 -0.03 12.14 7.24
C SER A 18 0.15 10.63 7.38
N PRO A 19 1.27 10.06 6.89
CA PRO A 19 2.42 10.75 6.28
C PRO A 19 2.13 11.26 4.85
N HIS A 20 2.75 12.38 4.46
CA HIS A 20 2.66 12.92 3.09
C HIS A 20 3.87 13.81 2.76
N TRP A 21 4.41 13.72 1.54
CA TRP A 21 5.64 14.41 1.11
C TRP A 21 5.60 15.93 1.29
N ALA A 22 4.42 16.53 1.12
CA ALA A 22 4.22 17.97 1.20
C ALA A 22 4.64 18.57 2.56
N TYR A 23 4.62 17.78 3.65
CA TYR A 23 5.13 18.22 4.95
C TYR A 23 6.65 18.31 5.03
N ASN A 24 7.37 17.61 4.14
CA ASN A 24 8.83 17.72 4.03
C ASN A 24 9.23 18.84 3.05
N GLU A 25 8.43 19.10 2.02
CA GLU A 25 8.75 20.10 0.98
C GLU A 25 8.30 21.53 1.36
N TYR A 26 7.21 21.67 2.10
CA TYR A 26 6.59 22.95 2.43
C TYR A 26 6.46 23.15 3.94
N ASP A 27 6.54 24.40 4.39
CA ASP A 27 6.27 24.78 5.77
C ASP A 27 4.75 24.87 5.99
N LEU A 28 4.14 23.74 6.34
CA LEU A 28 2.69 23.59 6.51
C LEU A 28 2.32 23.48 8.00
N THR A 29 1.28 24.22 8.39
CA THR A 29 0.69 24.11 9.72
C THR A 29 -0.55 23.22 9.71
N LYS A 30 -0.59 22.20 10.58
CA LYS A 30 -1.82 21.42 10.80
C LYS A 30 -2.80 22.24 11.64
N LEU A 31 -4.02 22.42 11.13
CA LEU A 31 -5.07 23.11 11.87
C LEU A 31 -5.64 22.21 12.97
N GLU A 32 -5.99 22.80 14.11
CA GLU A 32 -6.68 22.08 15.18
C GLU A 32 -8.10 21.67 14.73
N ASP A 33 -8.53 20.49 15.14
CA ASP A 33 -9.90 20.01 14.97
C ASP A 33 -10.64 19.96 16.32
N PRO A 34 -11.11 21.12 16.84
CA PRO A 34 -11.72 21.19 18.18
C PRO A 34 -13.04 20.43 18.28
N LYS A 35 -13.66 20.09 17.15
CA LYS A 35 -14.92 19.33 17.10
C LYS A 35 -14.70 17.84 16.88
N GLY A 36 -13.46 17.40 16.62
CA GLY A 36 -13.13 15.99 16.38
C GLY A 36 -13.84 15.41 15.16
N LEU A 37 -14.08 16.23 14.12
CA LEU A 37 -14.72 15.81 12.88
C LEU A 37 -13.91 14.77 12.10
N TRP A 38 -12.58 14.78 12.24
CA TRP A 38 -11.66 13.82 11.61
C TRP A 38 -11.41 12.57 12.48
N GLY A 39 -12.10 12.44 13.61
CA GLY A 39 -11.89 11.32 14.53
C GLY A 39 -10.61 11.44 15.36
N LYS A 40 -10.16 10.31 15.92
CA LYS A 40 -8.97 10.25 16.80
C LYS A 40 -7.68 9.92 16.05
N GLY A 41 -7.75 9.85 14.72
CA GLY A 41 -6.68 9.43 13.83
C GLY A 41 -6.99 8.09 13.16
N ASP A 42 -6.33 7.89 12.01
CA ASP A 42 -6.49 6.72 11.16
C ASP A 42 -5.21 5.91 11.06
N GLY A 43 -5.37 4.65 10.70
CA GLY A 43 -4.31 3.79 10.23
C GLY A 43 -4.54 3.40 8.78
N VAL A 44 -3.43 3.09 8.10
CA VAL A 44 -3.49 2.40 6.81
C VAL A 44 -3.59 0.91 7.07
N HIS A 45 -4.65 0.28 6.58
CA HIS A 45 -4.93 -1.13 6.76
C HIS A 45 -4.95 -1.88 5.44
N SER A 46 -4.35 -3.08 5.43
CA SER A 46 -4.60 -4.04 4.36
C SER A 46 -5.95 -4.71 4.55
N LEU A 47 -6.78 -4.70 3.51
CA LEU A 47 -8.09 -5.34 3.53
C LEU A 47 -8.10 -6.48 2.54
N ALA A 48 -8.74 -7.59 2.91
CA ALA A 48 -8.91 -8.74 2.05
C ALA A 48 -10.36 -9.17 2.00
N ARG A 49 -10.80 -9.70 0.85
CA ARG A 49 -12.16 -10.22 0.71
C ARG A 49 -12.41 -11.41 1.65
N LYS A 50 -13.69 -11.67 1.92
CA LYS A 50 -14.10 -12.87 2.64
C LYS A 50 -13.60 -14.13 1.92
N GLY A 51 -13.05 -15.07 2.70
CA GLY A 51 -12.51 -16.33 2.20
C GLY A 51 -11.04 -16.29 1.76
N PHE A 52 -10.46 -15.10 1.55
CA PHE A 52 -9.08 -14.97 1.06
C PHE A 52 -8.06 -15.74 1.91
N SER A 53 -8.17 -15.66 3.26
CA SER A 53 -7.23 -16.36 4.14
C SER A 53 -7.35 -17.88 4.19
N ALA A 54 -8.48 -18.45 3.77
CA ALA A 54 -8.59 -19.90 3.62
C ALA A 54 -7.94 -20.38 2.31
N GLU A 55 -8.01 -19.55 1.27
CA GLU A 55 -7.44 -19.81 -0.05
C GLU A 55 -5.94 -19.48 -0.13
N ASN A 56 -5.47 -18.48 0.62
CA ASN A 56 -4.09 -18.00 0.63
C ASN A 56 -3.58 -17.84 2.08
N PRO A 57 -3.52 -18.93 2.87
CA PRO A 57 -3.08 -18.88 4.27
C PRO A 57 -1.69 -18.29 4.46
N VAL A 58 -0.73 -18.54 3.56
CA VAL A 58 0.64 -18.02 3.68
C VAL A 58 0.67 -16.52 3.41
N VAL A 59 0.15 -16.08 2.27
CA VAL A 59 0.09 -14.64 1.94
C VAL A 59 -0.72 -13.87 2.99
N SER A 60 -1.84 -14.43 3.46
CA SER A 60 -2.64 -13.80 4.52
C SER A 60 -1.89 -13.65 5.82
N LYS A 61 -1.01 -14.61 6.17
CA LYS A 61 -0.15 -14.49 7.34
C LYS A 61 0.86 -13.36 7.17
N TRP A 62 1.53 -13.29 6.02
CA TRP A 62 2.48 -12.21 5.74
C TRP A 62 1.80 -10.84 5.81
N ILE A 63 0.62 -10.66 5.19
CA ILE A 63 -0.11 -9.40 5.22
C ILE A 63 -0.50 -9.00 6.65
N LYS A 64 -0.97 -9.95 7.47
CA LYS A 64 -1.34 -9.68 8.87
C LYS A 64 -0.15 -9.29 9.75
N ASP A 65 1.00 -9.90 9.51
CA ASP A 65 2.21 -9.64 10.30
C ASP A 65 3.02 -8.44 9.76
N PHE A 66 2.69 -7.97 8.55
CA PHE A 66 3.38 -6.88 7.90
C PHE A 66 3.24 -5.58 8.68
N LYS A 67 4.39 -4.96 8.94
CA LYS A 67 4.51 -3.61 9.48
C LYS A 67 5.69 -2.93 8.80
N MET A 68 5.43 -1.71 8.32
CA MET A 68 6.44 -0.82 7.77
C MET A 68 6.49 0.45 8.62
N SER A 69 7.69 0.93 8.91
CA SER A 69 7.85 2.20 9.61
C SER A 69 7.65 3.38 8.64
N GLU A 70 7.27 4.54 9.16
CA GLU A 70 7.15 5.78 8.38
C GLU A 70 8.44 6.11 7.61
N LYS A 71 9.62 5.90 8.24
CA LYS A 71 10.91 6.11 7.58
C LYS A 71 11.12 5.18 6.38
N GLN A 72 10.69 3.92 6.48
CA GLN A 72 10.78 2.98 5.37
C GLN A 72 9.82 3.37 4.25
N LEU A 73 8.57 3.69 4.58
CA LEU A 73 7.56 4.13 3.62
C LEU A 73 8.04 5.35 2.84
N THR A 74 8.40 6.42 3.56
CA THR A 74 8.86 7.68 2.94
C THR A 74 10.13 7.50 2.12
N SER A 75 11.05 6.61 2.52
CA SER A 75 12.24 6.31 1.71
C SER A 75 11.91 5.55 0.42
N LEU A 76 10.89 4.69 0.45
CA LEU A 76 10.43 3.94 -0.71
C LEU A 76 9.69 4.86 -1.69
N GLU A 77 8.78 5.68 -1.19
CA GLU A 77 8.07 6.72 -1.97
C GLU A 77 9.07 7.66 -2.68
N ALA A 78 10.10 8.10 -1.96
CA ALA A 78 11.15 8.96 -2.53
C ALA A 78 11.89 8.28 -3.69
N GLU A 79 12.21 6.99 -3.59
CA GLU A 79 12.88 6.25 -4.67
C GLU A 79 11.95 6.06 -5.88
N ILE A 80 10.66 5.80 -5.65
CA ILE A 80 9.63 5.72 -6.71
C ILE A 80 9.50 7.07 -7.42
N GLN A 81 9.37 8.15 -6.66
CA GLN A 81 9.24 9.51 -7.21
C GLN A 81 10.47 9.90 -8.03
N LYS A 82 11.67 9.61 -7.52
CA LYS A 82 12.94 9.84 -8.21
C LYS A 82 13.07 9.07 -9.52
N SER A 83 12.54 7.85 -9.56
CA SER A 83 12.60 6.99 -10.76
C SER A 83 11.67 7.47 -11.89
N GLY A 84 10.59 8.16 -11.53
CA GLY A 84 9.59 8.70 -12.45
C GLY A 84 8.50 7.70 -12.83
N SER A 85 7.40 8.23 -13.38
CA SER A 85 6.20 7.46 -13.71
C SER A 85 6.47 6.32 -14.69
N GLY A 86 5.85 5.17 -14.44
CA GLY A 86 6.02 3.94 -15.22
C GLY A 86 7.23 3.09 -14.83
N LYS A 87 8.00 3.51 -13.81
CA LYS A 87 9.17 2.78 -13.29
C LYS A 87 9.01 2.33 -11.84
N GLU A 88 7.79 2.31 -11.33
CA GLU A 88 7.46 2.00 -9.92
C GLU A 88 8.03 0.63 -9.53
N GLN A 89 7.87 -0.38 -10.39
CA GLN A 89 8.37 -1.72 -10.14
C GLN A 89 9.91 -1.81 -10.11
N GLU A 90 10.60 -1.02 -10.94
CA GLU A 90 12.06 -0.95 -10.95
C GLU A 90 12.55 -0.26 -9.68
N ALA A 91 11.95 0.87 -9.32
CA ALA A 91 12.27 1.63 -8.13
C ALA A 91 12.14 0.79 -6.85
N VAL A 92 11.03 0.05 -6.70
CA VAL A 92 10.82 -0.86 -5.58
C VAL A 92 11.90 -1.95 -5.53
N ARG A 93 12.26 -2.54 -6.68
CA ARG A 93 13.31 -3.57 -6.73
C ARG A 93 14.67 -3.00 -6.38
N THR A 94 14.95 -1.75 -6.75
CA THR A 94 16.16 -1.03 -6.33
C THR A 94 16.16 -0.79 -4.83
N TRP A 95 15.06 -0.26 -4.28
CA TRP A 95 14.93 -0.02 -2.85
C TRP A 95 15.08 -1.31 -2.02
N LEU A 96 14.52 -2.44 -2.48
CA LEU A 96 14.68 -3.74 -1.83
C LEU A 96 16.13 -4.24 -1.83
N LYS A 97 16.92 -3.94 -2.89
CA LYS A 97 18.36 -4.26 -2.92
C LYS A 97 19.15 -3.42 -1.92
N ASP A 98 18.77 -2.15 -1.76
CA ASP A 98 19.41 -1.23 -0.82
C ASP A 98 18.99 -1.48 0.65
N ASN A 99 17.93 -2.26 0.86
CA ASN A 99 17.41 -2.65 2.17
C ASN A 99 17.39 -4.19 2.32
N PRO A 100 18.56 -4.86 2.30
CA PRO A 100 18.62 -6.32 2.29
C PRO A 100 17.96 -6.93 3.53
N GLY A 101 17.23 -8.03 3.32
CA GLY A 101 16.57 -8.80 4.38
C GLY A 101 15.22 -8.27 4.86
N VAL A 102 14.77 -7.08 4.44
CA VAL A 102 13.42 -6.59 4.80
C VAL A 102 12.33 -7.46 4.17
N ALA A 103 12.50 -7.85 2.90
CA ALA A 103 11.60 -8.76 2.21
C ALA A 103 11.54 -10.12 2.91
N ASP A 104 12.68 -10.73 3.27
CA ASP A 104 12.71 -12.01 3.98
C ASP A 104 12.08 -11.94 5.37
N LYS A 105 12.19 -10.79 6.05
CA LYS A 105 11.55 -10.57 7.35
C LYS A 105 10.03 -10.51 7.23
N TRP A 106 9.51 -9.84 6.20
CA TRP A 106 8.07 -9.68 5.97
C TRP A 106 7.43 -10.90 5.32
N THR A 107 8.14 -11.52 4.37
CA THR A 107 7.69 -12.68 3.60
C THR A 107 8.72 -13.81 3.67
N PRO A 108 8.90 -14.46 4.85
CA PRO A 108 9.81 -15.60 4.95
C PRO A 108 9.45 -16.69 3.95
N VAL A 109 10.45 -17.29 3.29
CA VAL A 109 10.23 -18.35 2.31
C VAL A 109 9.40 -19.48 2.94
N PRO A 110 8.23 -19.80 2.39
CA PRO A 110 7.33 -20.77 3.00
C PRO A 110 7.84 -22.19 2.78
N LYS A 111 7.76 -23.03 3.82
CA LYS A 111 8.05 -24.47 3.72
C LYS A 111 6.94 -25.24 3.01
N ASP A 112 5.72 -24.71 3.08
CA ASP A 112 4.51 -25.27 2.48
C ASP A 112 3.58 -24.11 2.08
N THR A 113 2.92 -24.25 0.94
CA THR A 113 1.98 -23.27 0.35
C THR A 113 0.63 -23.92 0.05
N LYS A 114 0.28 -25.00 0.75
CA LYS A 114 -1.00 -25.68 0.59
C LYS A 114 -2.14 -24.90 1.27
N ALA A 115 -3.15 -24.57 0.47
CA ALA A 115 -4.41 -23.99 0.93
C ALA A 115 -5.32 -25.05 1.57
N ALA A 116 -6.42 -24.62 2.21
CA ALA A 116 -7.36 -25.51 2.91
C ALA A 116 -7.97 -26.63 2.02
N GLY A 117 -7.92 -26.49 0.69
CA GLY A 117 -8.35 -27.49 -0.29
C GLY A 117 -7.23 -28.34 -0.91
N GLY A 118 -5.99 -28.30 -0.37
CA GLY A 118 -4.84 -29.05 -0.89
C GLY A 118 -4.21 -28.51 -2.18
N LYS A 119 -4.79 -27.45 -2.76
CA LYS A 119 -4.22 -26.71 -3.89
C LYS A 119 -3.07 -25.82 -3.41
N ASP A 120 -2.12 -25.54 -4.29
CA ASP A 120 -1.08 -24.57 -4.00
C ASP A 120 -1.68 -23.16 -4.13
N GLU A 121 -1.51 -22.31 -3.12
CA GLU A 121 -2.04 -20.93 -3.21
C GLU A 121 -1.37 -20.10 -4.31
N ARG A 122 -0.21 -20.54 -4.82
CA ARG A 122 0.50 -19.91 -5.95
C ARG A 122 -0.14 -20.18 -7.33
N ASP A 123 -1.05 -21.16 -7.42
CA ASP A 123 -1.63 -21.57 -8.70
C ASP A 123 -2.51 -20.48 -9.33
N ARG A 124 -3.14 -19.64 -8.49
CA ARG A 124 -3.99 -18.52 -8.90
C ARG A 124 -3.27 -17.20 -8.64
N ALA A 125 -3.46 -16.23 -9.53
CA ALA A 125 -3.00 -14.87 -9.28
C ALA A 125 -3.81 -14.22 -8.14
N VAL A 126 -3.11 -13.48 -7.28
CA VAL A 126 -3.74 -12.59 -6.31
C VAL A 126 -4.19 -11.32 -7.04
N GLU A 127 -5.47 -11.03 -6.98
CA GLU A 127 -6.07 -9.83 -7.60
C GLU A 127 -5.99 -8.65 -6.62
N VAL A 128 -5.15 -7.66 -6.88
CA VAL A 128 -4.91 -6.53 -6.00
C VAL A 128 -5.47 -5.24 -6.59
N ALA A 129 -6.30 -4.55 -5.81
CA ALA A 129 -6.72 -3.19 -6.13
C ALA A 129 -5.75 -2.17 -5.55
N TRP A 130 -5.56 -1.06 -6.28
CA TRP A 130 -4.77 0.07 -5.83
C TRP A 130 -5.36 1.42 -6.31
N PHE A 131 -5.02 2.48 -5.60
CA PHE A 131 -5.36 3.87 -5.85
C PHE A 131 -4.10 4.65 -6.25
N PRO A 132 -4.21 5.70 -7.09
CA PRO A 132 -3.07 6.50 -7.52
C PRO A 132 -2.61 7.49 -6.43
N TRP A 133 -2.45 7.01 -5.20
CA TRP A 133 -1.86 7.72 -4.05
C TRP A 133 -0.47 7.15 -3.79
N GLU A 134 0.49 7.99 -3.40
CA GLU A 134 1.90 7.61 -3.36
C GLU A 134 2.17 6.41 -2.44
N GLU A 135 1.51 6.35 -1.28
CA GLU A 135 1.64 5.29 -0.30
C GLU A 135 1.07 3.96 -0.78
N ASP A 136 -0.07 3.98 -1.50
CA ASP A 136 -0.66 2.77 -2.06
C ASP A 136 0.18 2.25 -3.23
N ILE A 137 0.68 3.15 -4.09
CA ILE A 137 1.63 2.78 -5.14
C ILE A 137 2.85 2.09 -4.51
N ALA A 138 3.42 2.69 -3.46
CA ALA A 138 4.56 2.12 -2.75
C ALA A 138 4.24 0.73 -2.16
N ALA A 139 3.15 0.60 -1.40
CA ALA A 139 2.75 -0.66 -0.78
C ALA A 139 2.41 -1.75 -1.82
N THR A 140 1.61 -1.40 -2.84
CA THR A 140 1.16 -2.31 -3.89
C THR A 140 2.31 -2.86 -4.71
N TYR A 141 3.23 -1.99 -5.18
CA TYR A 141 4.37 -2.46 -5.98
C TYR A 141 5.43 -3.18 -5.12
N LEU A 142 5.56 -2.81 -3.84
CA LEU A 142 6.33 -3.59 -2.85
C LEU A 142 5.79 -5.02 -2.75
N TRP A 143 4.49 -5.16 -2.50
CA TRP A 143 3.83 -6.46 -2.42
C TRP A 143 3.94 -7.25 -3.72
N LYS A 144 3.86 -6.59 -4.87
CA LYS A 144 4.11 -7.22 -6.17
C LYS A 144 5.52 -7.79 -6.26
N ALA A 145 6.54 -7.00 -5.91
CA ALA A 145 7.93 -7.45 -5.96
C ALA A 145 8.17 -8.68 -5.08
N VAL A 146 7.75 -8.61 -3.81
CA VAL A 146 8.00 -9.70 -2.84
C VAL A 146 7.19 -10.95 -3.18
N LEU A 147 5.95 -10.82 -3.65
CA LEU A 147 5.13 -11.98 -4.02
C LEU A 147 5.69 -12.67 -5.27
N GLU A 148 6.10 -11.91 -6.29
CA GLU A 148 6.77 -12.46 -7.47
C GLU A 148 8.07 -13.19 -7.09
N GLU A 149 8.87 -12.62 -6.18
CA GLU A 149 10.08 -13.27 -5.66
C GLU A 149 9.78 -14.58 -4.92
N ARG A 150 8.61 -14.70 -4.29
CA ARG A 150 8.13 -15.95 -3.66
C ARG A 150 7.40 -16.90 -4.62
N GLY A 151 7.37 -16.59 -5.90
CA GLY A 151 6.77 -17.43 -6.94
C GLY A 151 5.25 -17.32 -7.05
N TYR A 152 4.64 -16.29 -6.47
CA TYR A 152 3.23 -15.99 -6.63
C TYR A 152 3.00 -15.18 -7.90
N LYS A 153 1.78 -15.28 -8.45
CA LYS A 153 1.30 -14.39 -9.50
C LYS A 153 0.44 -13.32 -8.86
N ILE A 154 0.53 -12.10 -9.38
CA ILE A 154 -0.23 -10.96 -8.89
C ILE A 154 -0.68 -10.10 -10.06
N ASN A 155 -1.97 -9.75 -10.05
CA ASN A 155 -2.59 -8.86 -11.00
C ASN A 155 -2.93 -7.56 -10.28
N LEU A 156 -2.44 -6.44 -10.79
CA LEU A 156 -2.74 -5.12 -10.23
C LEU A 156 -3.84 -4.46 -11.05
N LYS A 157 -4.84 -3.90 -10.38
CA LYS A 157 -5.91 -3.17 -11.03
C LYS A 157 -6.17 -1.85 -10.32
N GLN A 158 -6.05 -0.76 -11.06
CA GLN A 158 -6.40 0.55 -10.54
C GLN A 158 -7.92 0.66 -10.36
N PHE A 159 -8.36 1.25 -9.26
CA PHE A 159 -9.76 1.53 -8.98
C PHE A 159 -9.97 2.95 -8.46
N GLU A 160 -11.23 3.38 -8.51
CA GLU A 160 -11.75 4.43 -7.64
C GLU A 160 -12.18 3.82 -6.29
N VAL A 161 -12.09 4.60 -5.20
CA VAL A 161 -12.33 4.13 -3.81
C VAL A 161 -13.66 3.40 -3.65
N GLY A 162 -14.78 4.03 -4.01
CA GLY A 162 -16.11 3.43 -3.84
C GLY A 162 -16.30 2.12 -4.64
N PRO A 163 -16.05 2.12 -5.96
CA PRO A 163 -16.14 0.91 -6.78
C PRO A 163 -15.23 -0.24 -6.33
N MET A 164 -14.06 0.04 -5.73
CA MET A 164 -13.14 -0.97 -5.20
C MET A 164 -13.85 -1.86 -4.17
N TYR A 165 -14.50 -1.27 -3.16
CA TYR A 165 -15.17 -2.03 -2.10
C TYR A 165 -16.29 -2.93 -2.65
N ALA A 166 -17.03 -2.45 -3.65
CA ALA A 166 -18.06 -3.25 -4.31
C ALA A 166 -17.46 -4.41 -5.14
N ALA A 167 -16.30 -4.20 -5.76
CA ALA A 167 -15.59 -5.27 -6.47
C ALA A 167 -15.04 -6.33 -5.50
N MET A 168 -14.47 -5.89 -4.37
CA MET A 168 -13.99 -6.77 -3.31
C MET A 168 -15.13 -7.60 -2.68
N SER A 169 -16.28 -6.98 -2.41
CA SER A 169 -17.43 -7.70 -1.84
C SER A 169 -18.00 -8.78 -2.77
N ARG A 170 -17.83 -8.60 -4.09
CA ARG A 170 -18.20 -9.59 -5.12
C ARG A 170 -17.10 -10.62 -5.40
N GLY A 171 -15.96 -10.53 -4.71
CA GLY A 171 -14.82 -11.43 -4.92
C GLY A 171 -14.03 -11.19 -6.20
N GLN A 172 -14.19 -10.03 -6.84
CA GLN A 172 -13.44 -9.65 -8.05
C GLN A 172 -12.03 -9.13 -7.72
N ILE A 173 -11.82 -8.73 -6.46
CA ILE A 173 -10.54 -8.28 -5.91
C ILE A 173 -10.31 -9.06 -4.62
N ASP A 174 -9.08 -9.53 -4.45
CA ASP A 174 -8.65 -10.29 -3.29
C ASP A 174 -8.20 -9.38 -2.15
N VAL A 175 -7.33 -8.41 -2.45
CA VAL A 175 -6.62 -7.59 -1.46
C VAL A 175 -6.49 -6.14 -1.94
N GLN A 176 -6.43 -5.20 -1.00
CA GLN A 176 -5.94 -3.83 -1.18
C GLN A 176 -5.09 -3.46 0.03
N PHE A 177 -4.11 -2.58 -0.12
CA PHE A 177 -3.14 -2.27 0.94
C PHE A 177 -3.35 -0.92 1.62
N ASP A 178 -4.26 -0.10 1.13
CA ASP A 178 -4.42 1.29 1.51
C ASP A 178 -5.83 1.65 2.01
N GLY A 179 -6.28 0.90 3.02
CA GLY A 179 -7.58 1.11 3.66
C GLY A 179 -7.44 2.04 4.85
N TRP A 180 -7.71 3.32 4.66
CA TRP A 180 -7.80 4.30 5.75
C TRP A 180 -9.00 3.99 6.64
N LEU A 181 -8.73 3.59 7.88
CA LEU A 181 -9.73 3.18 8.87
C LEU A 181 -9.27 3.60 10.29
N PRO A 182 -10.20 3.79 11.24
CA PRO A 182 -11.64 3.61 11.11
C PRO A 182 -12.43 4.88 10.75
N TYR A 183 -11.81 6.05 10.62
CA TYR A 183 -12.50 7.32 10.39
C TYR A 183 -12.39 7.83 8.95
#